data_AF-A0A7Y3TMW1-F1
#
_entry.id   AF-A0A7Y3TMW1-F1
#
_cell.length_a   1.000
_cell.length_b   1.000
_cell.length_c   1.000
_cell.angle_alpha   90.00
_cell.angle_beta   90.00
_cell.angle_gamma   90.00
#
_symmetry.space_group_name_H-M   'P 1'
#
loop_
_entity.id
_entity.type
_entity.pdbx_description
1 polymer ?
#
loop_
_entity_poly.entity_id
_entity_poly.type
_entity_poly.pdbx_seq_one_letter_code
_entity_poly.pdbx_strand_id
1 'polypeptide(L)'
;MGHPSHSADCGSLNDALRLPIICEPDPSSQTLVAPKNSIKLLDRKRVLGWLSENVPEKRLNHILRVEETAIKLAEYHNLDWERAAQAGLLHDLAKYFKPKRLLEIAKADGIKLDPVDEINPHLLHADVGAIVARDEFGVVDTEVLAAIYNHTLGRPGMSLISCVVFLADGMEPGRGDTTELNEIRKLSRKNLHRAVLQICEDSMRSLFASRSLIHPRVLQTRNWALQMAQQSAKGDKPKLSSA
;
A
#
# COMPACT_ATOMS: atom_id res chain seq x y z
N MET A 1 -6.76 60.09 -23.12
CA MET A 1 -6.26 59.55 -21.84
C MET A 1 -6.69 58.09 -21.81
N GLY A 2 -5.90 57.06 -22.13
CA GLY A 2 -4.46 56.89 -22.00
C GLY A 2 -4.12 56.15 -20.72
N HIS A 3 -4.46 54.86 -20.62
CA HIS A 3 -3.65 53.82 -19.94
C HIS A 3 -4.20 52.41 -20.23
N PRO A 4 -3.35 51.41 -20.53
CA PRO A 4 -3.72 50.01 -20.75
C PRO A 4 -3.39 49.15 -19.51
N SER A 5 -4.15 48.07 -19.28
CA SER A 5 -3.77 46.98 -18.36
C SER A 5 -4.18 45.65 -19.02
N HIS A 6 -3.23 45.00 -19.70
CA HIS A 6 -2.49 43.83 -19.22
C HIS A 6 -3.35 42.59 -18.98
N SER A 7 -3.12 41.65 -19.89
CA SER A 7 -3.51 40.25 -19.94
C SER A 7 -3.15 39.46 -18.67
N ALA A 8 -3.99 38.48 -18.34
CA ALA A 8 -3.53 37.20 -17.82
C ALA A 8 -4.53 36.12 -18.26
N ASP A 9 -4.13 35.46 -19.35
CA ASP A 9 -4.66 34.19 -19.84
C ASP A 9 -4.44 33.14 -18.73
N CYS A 10 -5.53 32.67 -18.12
CA CYS A 10 -5.46 31.63 -17.10
C CYS A 10 -5.42 30.27 -17.82
N GLY A 11 -4.23 29.94 -18.33
CA GLY A 11 -3.92 28.62 -18.82
C GLY A 11 -4.06 27.61 -17.69
N SER A 12 -5.11 26.78 -17.79
CA SER A 12 -5.35 25.60 -16.96
C SER A 12 -4.19 24.61 -17.07
N LEU A 13 -3.21 24.74 -16.19
CA LEU A 13 -2.18 23.74 -15.93
C LEU A 13 -2.62 22.90 -14.73
N ASN A 14 -3.41 21.84 -14.94
CA ASN A 14 -3.64 20.85 -13.88
C ASN A 14 -4.05 19.43 -14.35
N ASP A 15 -3.71 19.03 -15.58
CA ASP A 15 -4.04 17.70 -16.10
C ASP A 15 -2.90 16.66 -16.05
N ALA A 16 -1.71 17.00 -15.54
CA ALA A 16 -0.53 16.13 -15.62
C ALA A 16 -0.21 15.29 -14.36
N LEU A 17 -1.02 15.33 -13.30
CA LEU A 17 -0.73 14.63 -12.02
C LEU A 17 -1.88 13.78 -11.46
N ARG A 18 -2.94 13.52 -12.25
CA ARG A 18 -3.93 12.50 -11.86
C ARG A 18 -3.25 11.13 -11.86
N LEU A 19 -3.36 10.41 -10.74
CA LEU A 19 -2.94 9.01 -10.64
C LEU A 19 -3.56 8.25 -11.82
N PRO A 20 -2.77 7.58 -12.69
CA PRO A 20 -3.33 6.92 -13.85
C PRO A 20 -4.30 5.83 -13.40
N ILE A 21 -5.44 5.74 -14.09
CA ILE A 21 -6.28 4.54 -14.06
C ILE A 21 -5.41 3.42 -14.64
N ILE A 22 -4.87 2.57 -13.77
CA ILE A 22 -3.92 1.52 -14.15
C ILE A 22 -4.72 0.42 -14.86
N CYS A 23 -4.59 0.35 -16.19
CA CYS A 23 -5.03 -0.81 -16.98
C CYS A 23 -4.18 -2.05 -16.64
N GLU A 24 -4.81 -3.22 -16.70
CA GLU A 24 -4.20 -4.51 -16.32
C GLU A 24 -2.96 -4.85 -17.18
N PRO A 25 -1.90 -5.43 -16.58
CA PRO A 25 -0.74 -5.90 -17.33
C PRO A 25 -0.99 -7.26 -18.02
N ASP A 26 -0.47 -7.38 -19.24
CA ASP A 26 -0.43 -8.59 -20.07
C ASP A 26 0.32 -9.74 -19.37
N PRO A 27 -0.25 -10.96 -19.28
CA PRO A 27 0.32 -12.08 -18.55
C PRO A 27 1.52 -12.79 -19.23
N SER A 28 2.09 -12.24 -20.31
CA SER A 28 3.08 -12.97 -21.15
C SER A 28 4.54 -12.49 -21.12
N SER A 29 5.01 -11.78 -20.10
CA SER A 29 6.43 -11.37 -20.02
C SER A 29 7.14 -11.88 -18.76
N GLN A 30 7.86 -12.99 -18.88
CA GLN A 30 8.88 -13.42 -17.92
C GLN A 30 10.29 -13.05 -18.38
N THR A 31 11.11 -12.73 -17.38
CA THR A 31 12.59 -12.69 -17.37
C THR A 31 13.29 -11.60 -18.17
N LEU A 32 13.43 -10.43 -17.54
CA LEU A 32 14.70 -9.68 -17.46
C LEU A 32 14.74 -8.98 -16.09
N VAL A 33 15.78 -9.22 -15.28
CA VAL A 33 16.04 -8.42 -14.08
C VAL A 33 16.38 -7.02 -14.57
N ALA A 34 15.40 -6.11 -14.52
CA ALA A 34 15.60 -4.72 -14.87
C ALA A 34 16.71 -4.11 -13.99
N PRO A 35 17.56 -3.21 -14.52
CA PRO A 35 18.53 -2.51 -13.71
C PRO A 35 17.84 -1.84 -12.52
N LYS A 36 18.46 -1.86 -11.35
CA LYS A 36 17.98 -1.18 -10.14
C LYS A 36 17.87 0.32 -10.44
N ASN A 37 16.71 0.77 -10.93
CA ASN A 37 16.37 2.18 -10.99
C ASN A 37 16.32 2.67 -9.55
N SER A 38 17.40 3.31 -9.13
CA SER A 38 17.58 3.86 -7.79
C SER A 38 16.45 4.84 -7.53
N ILE A 39 15.66 4.62 -6.49
CA ILE A 39 14.59 5.55 -6.14
C ILE A 39 15.18 6.84 -5.56
N LYS A 40 14.47 7.95 -5.71
CA LYS A 40 14.81 9.17 -4.98
C LYS A 40 14.49 8.96 -3.49
N LEU A 41 15.52 8.68 -2.70
CA LEU A 41 15.41 8.54 -1.26
C LEU A 41 15.00 9.86 -0.61
N LEU A 42 14.05 9.78 0.32
CA LEU A 42 13.61 10.90 1.13
C LEU A 42 14.58 11.21 2.27
N ASP A 43 14.54 12.45 2.76
CA ASP A 43 15.16 12.79 4.04
C ASP A 43 14.36 12.12 5.17
N ARG A 44 14.85 10.96 5.61
CA ARG A 44 14.26 10.18 6.71
C ARG A 44 14.13 10.99 7.99
N LYS A 45 15.05 11.93 8.28
CA LYS A 45 14.98 12.77 9.49
C LYS A 45 13.78 13.72 9.43
N ARG A 46 13.53 14.33 8.27
CA ARG A 46 12.34 15.16 8.04
C ARG A 46 11.05 14.37 8.26
N VAL A 47 10.96 13.15 7.73
CA VAL A 47 9.78 12.29 7.88
C VAL A 47 9.54 11.94 9.35
N LEU A 48 10.60 11.54 10.08
CA LEU A 48 10.49 11.21 11.51
C LEU A 48 10.09 12.40 12.37
N GLY A 49 10.61 13.59 12.08
CA GLY A 49 10.20 14.84 12.74
C GLY A 49 8.70 15.07 12.57
N TRP A 50 8.21 15.01 11.33
CA TRP A 50 6.78 15.17 11.04
C TRP A 50 5.92 14.12 11.76
N LEU A 51 6.32 12.84 11.71
CA LEU A 51 5.59 11.76 12.38
C LEU A 51 5.52 11.98 13.90
N SER A 52 6.62 12.40 14.52
CA SER A 52 6.66 12.65 15.97
C SER A 52 5.70 13.75 16.44
N GLU A 53 5.36 14.68 15.55
CA GLU A 53 4.42 15.78 15.82
C GLU A 53 2.97 15.43 15.47
N ASN A 54 2.75 14.46 14.56
CA ASN A 54 1.43 14.18 13.98
C ASN A 54 0.81 12.85 14.41
N VAL A 55 1.59 11.92 14.96
CA VAL A 55 1.07 10.65 15.49
C VAL A 55 1.57 10.38 16.91
N PRO A 56 0.80 9.67 17.76
CA PRO A 56 1.26 9.28 19.09
C PRO A 56 2.49 8.37 19.02
N GLU A 57 3.31 8.38 20.07
CA GLU A 57 4.53 7.56 20.18
C GLU A 57 4.28 6.07 19.89
N LYS A 58 3.18 5.51 20.38
CA LYS A 58 2.79 4.12 20.11
C LYS A 58 2.65 3.85 18.60
N ARG A 59 2.12 4.81 17.85
CA ARG A 59 1.99 4.71 16.38
C ARG A 59 3.34 4.89 15.70
N LEU A 60 4.17 5.83 16.15
CA LEU A 60 5.52 5.97 15.61
C LEU A 60 6.32 4.67 15.76
N ASN A 61 6.26 4.03 16.94
CA ASN A 61 6.90 2.74 17.17
C ASN A 61 6.31 1.62 16.28
N HIS A 62 5.01 1.65 16.00
CA HIS A 62 4.39 0.75 15.01
C HIS A 62 4.99 0.98 13.61
N ILE A 63 5.04 2.21 13.14
CA ILE A 63 5.57 2.58 11.82
C ILE A 63 7.02 2.12 11.66
N LEU A 64 7.87 2.33 12.67
CA LEU A 64 9.27 1.89 12.64
C LEU A 64 9.40 0.36 12.55
N ARG A 65 8.54 -0.40 13.24
CA ARG A 65 8.53 -1.87 13.14
C ARG A 65 7.98 -2.36 11.81
N VAL A 66 7.03 -1.63 11.19
CA VAL A 66 6.56 -1.90 9.83
C VAL A 66 7.66 -1.64 8.81
N GLU A 67 8.38 -0.51 8.89
CA GLU A 67 9.56 -0.20 8.07
C GLU A 67 10.58 -1.35 8.13
N GLU A 68 10.99 -1.75 9.35
CA GLU A 68 11.96 -2.83 9.54
C GLU A 68 11.45 -4.19 9.03
N THR A 69 10.18 -4.51 9.25
CA THR A 69 9.57 -5.77 8.77
C THR A 69 9.48 -5.78 7.24
N ALA A 70 9.14 -4.65 6.62
CA ALA A 70 9.07 -4.51 5.18
C ALA A 70 10.45 -4.67 4.52
N ILE A 71 11.50 -4.07 5.10
CA ILE A 71 12.90 -4.25 4.65
C ILE A 71 13.26 -5.74 4.63
N LYS A 72 13.13 -6.41 5.79
CA LYS A 72 13.52 -7.83 5.93
C LYS A 72 12.76 -8.73 4.98
N LEU A 73 11.47 -8.47 4.78
CA LEU A 73 10.64 -9.28 3.89
C LEU A 73 10.99 -9.00 2.41
N ALA A 74 11.27 -7.75 2.03
CA ALA A 74 11.73 -7.42 0.69
C ALA A 74 13.08 -8.09 0.37
N GLU A 75 14.04 -8.05 1.29
CA GLU A 75 15.32 -8.75 1.16
C GLU A 75 15.14 -10.27 0.98
N TYR A 76 14.25 -10.89 1.78
CA TYR A 76 13.96 -12.32 1.66
C TYR A 76 13.46 -12.72 0.26
N HIS A 77 12.72 -11.83 -0.40
CA HIS A 77 12.19 -12.04 -1.75
C HIS A 77 13.05 -11.42 -2.86
N ASN A 78 14.28 -10.95 -2.55
CA ASN A 78 15.17 -10.26 -3.50
C ASN A 78 14.52 -9.05 -4.20
N LEU A 79 13.68 -8.31 -3.48
CA LEU A 79 13.00 -7.11 -3.94
C LEU A 79 13.81 -5.85 -3.60
N ASP A 80 13.38 -4.71 -4.17
CA ASP A 80 13.91 -3.40 -3.80
C ASP A 80 13.49 -3.04 -2.37
N TRP A 81 14.41 -3.26 -1.42
CA TRP A 81 14.17 -2.98 -0.01
C TRP A 81 14.08 -1.47 0.28
N GLU A 82 14.65 -0.59 -0.55
CA GLU A 82 14.56 0.86 -0.36
C GLU A 82 13.12 1.33 -0.60
N ARG A 83 12.46 0.81 -1.64
CA ARG A 83 11.03 1.05 -1.88
C ARG A 83 10.17 0.55 -0.73
N ALA A 84 10.45 -0.67 -0.24
CA ALA A 84 9.72 -1.26 0.87
C ALA A 84 9.90 -0.45 2.18
N ALA A 85 11.13 0.00 2.47
CA ALA A 85 11.43 0.85 3.61
C ALA A 85 10.66 2.17 3.55
N GLN A 86 10.75 2.88 2.42
CA GLN A 86 10.12 4.18 2.26
C GLN A 86 8.59 4.07 2.35
N ALA A 87 7.98 3.07 1.71
CA ALA A 87 6.55 2.84 1.81
C ALA A 87 6.13 2.44 3.24
N GLY A 88 6.90 1.57 3.91
CA GLY A 88 6.64 1.18 5.30
C GLY A 88 6.72 2.34 6.28
N LEU A 89 7.67 3.26 6.11
CA LEU A 89 7.81 4.46 6.94
C LEU A 89 6.63 5.44 6.76
N LEU A 90 6.03 5.48 5.57
CA LEU A 90 4.99 6.45 5.21
C LEU A 90 3.56 5.90 5.23
N HIS A 91 3.37 4.59 5.44
CA HIS A 91 2.06 3.95 5.22
C HIS A 91 0.92 4.58 6.04
N ASP A 92 1.21 5.01 7.27
CA ASP A 92 0.24 5.46 8.27
C ASP A 92 0.24 7.00 8.47
N LEU A 93 0.76 7.78 7.51
CA LEU A 93 0.84 9.26 7.61
C LEU A 93 -0.50 9.92 7.98
N ALA A 94 -1.59 9.46 7.38
CA ALA A 94 -2.92 10.02 7.60
C ALA A 94 -3.72 9.30 8.69
N LYS A 95 -3.10 8.36 9.45
CA LYS A 95 -3.81 7.51 10.40
C LYS A 95 -4.58 8.29 11.46
N TYR A 96 -4.05 9.43 11.91
CA TYR A 96 -4.67 10.24 12.97
C TYR A 96 -5.45 11.44 12.45
N PHE A 97 -5.68 11.53 11.13
CA PHE A 97 -6.52 12.59 10.59
C PHE A 97 -7.99 12.36 10.97
N LYS A 98 -8.70 13.47 11.24
CA LYS A 98 -10.13 13.41 11.56
C LYS A 98 -10.93 12.93 10.35
N PRO A 99 -12.04 12.19 10.54
CA PRO A 99 -12.87 11.66 9.44
C PRO A 99 -13.25 12.70 8.37
N LYS A 100 -13.66 13.90 8.81
CA LYS A 100 -14.00 15.01 7.90
C LYS A 100 -12.82 15.39 6.99
N ARG A 101 -11.62 15.49 7.55
CA ARG A 101 -10.40 15.82 6.79
C ARG A 101 -10.04 14.72 5.79
N LEU A 102 -10.20 13.45 6.16
CA LEU A 102 -9.97 12.33 5.25
C LEU A 102 -10.91 12.39 4.04
N LEU A 103 -12.21 12.61 4.27
CA LEU A 103 -13.19 12.75 3.19
C LEU A 103 -12.92 13.96 2.29
N GLU A 104 -12.57 15.10 2.88
CA GLU A 104 -12.26 16.33 2.12
C GLU A 104 -11.06 16.13 1.20
N ILE A 105 -9.95 15.57 1.72
CA ILE A 105 -8.76 15.31 0.90
C ILE A 105 -9.07 14.27 -0.18
N ALA A 106 -9.75 13.18 0.17
CA ALA A 106 -10.09 12.13 -0.79
C ALA A 106 -10.97 12.66 -1.93
N LYS A 107 -11.99 13.48 -1.62
CA LYS A 107 -12.86 14.10 -2.63
C LYS A 107 -12.10 15.11 -3.48
N ALA A 108 -11.23 15.92 -2.88
CA ALA A 108 -10.41 16.90 -3.61
C ALA A 108 -9.45 16.25 -4.61
N ASP A 109 -8.89 15.09 -4.28
CA ASP A 109 -8.02 14.30 -5.17
C ASP A 109 -8.82 13.42 -6.17
N GLY A 110 -10.15 13.45 -6.11
CA GLY A 110 -11.02 12.72 -7.03
C GLY A 110 -11.16 11.23 -6.72
N ILE A 111 -10.87 10.79 -5.48
CA ILE A 111 -11.09 9.41 -5.06
C ILE A 111 -12.60 9.12 -5.08
N LYS A 112 -12.96 8.05 -5.79
CA LYS A 112 -14.33 7.51 -5.76
C LYS A 112 -14.55 6.77 -4.45
N LEU A 113 -15.46 7.28 -3.63
CA LEU A 113 -15.81 6.69 -2.35
C LEU A 113 -16.83 5.56 -2.50
N ASP A 114 -16.60 4.45 -1.80
CA ASP A 114 -17.61 3.44 -1.56
C ASP A 114 -18.52 3.87 -0.38
N PRO A 115 -19.79 3.44 -0.31
CA PRO A 115 -20.62 3.72 0.86
C PRO A 115 -19.99 3.27 2.20
N VAL A 116 -19.16 2.22 2.20
CA VAL A 116 -18.42 1.79 3.39
C VAL A 116 -17.37 2.83 3.79
N ASP A 117 -16.73 3.51 2.83
CA ASP A 117 -15.78 4.60 3.12
C ASP A 117 -16.49 5.80 3.74
N GLU A 118 -17.69 6.14 3.27
CA GLU A 118 -18.46 7.26 3.81
C GLU A 118 -18.93 7.00 5.25
N ILE A 119 -19.32 5.76 5.55
CA ILE A 119 -19.72 5.34 6.90
C ILE A 119 -18.50 5.20 7.82
N ASN A 120 -17.38 4.68 7.30
CA ASN A 120 -16.14 4.46 8.04
C ASN A 120 -14.94 5.20 7.39
N PRO A 121 -14.88 6.55 7.45
CA PRO A 121 -13.84 7.32 6.74
C PRO A 121 -12.42 7.03 7.19
N HIS A 122 -12.25 6.40 8.36
CA HIS A 122 -10.93 5.99 8.82
C HIS A 122 -10.26 4.98 7.88
N LEU A 123 -11.00 4.24 7.05
CA LEU A 123 -10.42 3.37 6.03
C LEU A 123 -9.57 4.15 5.01
N LEU A 124 -9.97 5.38 4.71
CA LEU A 124 -9.30 6.26 3.73
C LEU A 124 -7.91 6.74 4.15
N HIS A 125 -7.43 6.41 5.36
CA HIS A 125 -6.08 6.82 5.77
C HIS A 125 -4.98 6.22 4.88
N ALA A 126 -5.20 5.07 4.25
CA ALA A 126 -4.27 4.52 3.27
C ALA A 126 -4.26 5.37 2.00
N ASP A 127 -5.43 5.63 1.43
CA ASP A 127 -5.58 6.40 0.20
C ASP A 127 -5.08 7.85 0.39
N VAL A 128 -5.48 8.50 1.49
CA VAL A 128 -5.02 9.85 1.87
C VAL A 128 -3.55 9.85 2.29
N GLY A 129 -3.05 8.78 2.90
CA GLY A 129 -1.64 8.64 3.25
C GLY A 129 -0.73 8.71 2.02
N ALA A 130 -1.15 8.11 0.91
CA ALA A 130 -0.43 8.20 -0.37
C ALA A 130 -0.45 9.63 -0.93
N ILE A 131 -1.58 10.34 -0.80
CA ILE A 131 -1.70 11.76 -1.19
C ILE A 131 -0.76 12.63 -0.35
N VAL A 132 -0.73 12.44 0.97
CA VAL A 132 0.19 13.17 1.86
C VAL A 132 1.65 12.86 1.51
N ALA A 133 1.99 11.59 1.23
CA ALA A 133 3.34 11.23 0.79
C ALA A 133 3.75 11.97 -0.50
N ARG A 134 2.84 12.05 -1.48
CA ARG A 134 3.05 12.81 -2.73
C ARG A 134 3.24 14.30 -2.46
N ASP A 135 2.30 14.93 -1.76
CA ASP A 135 2.20 16.38 -1.68
C ASP A 135 3.14 17.00 -0.63
N GLU A 136 3.28 16.37 0.55
CA GLU A 136 4.13 16.88 1.62
C GLU A 136 5.59 16.46 1.40
N PHE A 137 5.83 15.20 1.04
CA PHE A 137 7.19 14.64 0.99
C PHE A 137 7.75 14.55 -0.44
N GLY A 138 6.96 14.86 -1.46
CA GLY A 138 7.43 14.86 -2.86
C GLY A 138 7.72 13.46 -3.38
N VAL A 139 7.03 12.43 -2.86
CA VAL A 139 7.17 11.06 -3.37
C VAL A 139 6.57 10.99 -4.76
N VAL A 140 7.39 10.58 -5.73
CA VAL A 140 6.99 10.40 -7.14
C VAL A 140 7.06 8.94 -7.60
N ASP A 141 7.68 8.05 -6.81
CA ASP A 141 7.76 6.63 -7.13
C ASP A 141 6.37 6.00 -6.99
N THR A 142 5.83 5.52 -8.10
CA THR A 142 4.47 4.97 -8.18
C THR A 142 4.31 3.65 -7.44
N GLU A 143 5.37 2.85 -7.28
CA GLU A 143 5.32 1.61 -6.49
C GLU A 143 5.23 1.92 -5.00
N VAL A 144 5.99 2.92 -4.52
CA VAL A 144 5.91 3.39 -3.12
C VAL A 144 4.52 3.95 -2.82
N LEU A 145 4.02 4.85 -3.68
CA LEU A 145 2.68 5.43 -3.52
C LEU A 145 1.59 4.35 -3.55
N ALA A 146 1.70 3.38 -4.48
CA ALA A 146 0.76 2.27 -4.56
C ALA A 146 0.81 1.38 -3.30
N ALA A 147 2.00 1.11 -2.75
CA ALA A 147 2.13 0.31 -1.54
C ALA A 147 1.48 0.99 -0.32
N ILE A 148 1.64 2.31 -0.18
CA ILE A 148 0.95 3.10 0.85
C ILE A 148 -0.57 3.06 0.62
N TYR A 149 -1.03 3.33 -0.60
CA TYR A 149 -2.46 3.33 -0.95
C TYR A 149 -3.13 1.97 -0.66
N ASN A 150 -2.41 0.86 -0.90
CA ASN A 150 -2.96 -0.48 -0.78
C ASN A 150 -2.89 -1.07 0.64
N HIS A 151 -2.17 -0.46 1.59
CA HIS A 151 -1.76 -1.18 2.80
C HIS A 151 -2.92 -1.64 3.70
N THR A 152 -4.08 -0.97 3.67
CA THR A 152 -5.23 -1.33 4.52
C THR A 152 -6.15 -2.37 3.88
N LEU A 153 -6.60 -2.14 2.65
CA LEU A 153 -7.65 -2.94 1.98
C LEU A 153 -7.10 -3.85 0.88
N GLY A 154 -5.85 -3.64 0.48
CA GLY A 154 -5.26 -4.19 -0.73
C GLY A 154 -5.99 -3.76 -2.01
N ARG A 155 -5.62 -4.38 -3.13
CA ARG A 155 -6.40 -4.40 -4.37
C ARG A 155 -5.97 -5.59 -5.25
N PRO A 156 -6.78 -6.01 -6.23
CA PRO A 156 -6.29 -6.86 -7.31
C PRO A 156 -5.08 -6.23 -8.03
N GLY A 157 -4.08 -7.03 -8.36
CA GLY A 157 -2.87 -6.58 -9.06
C GLY A 157 -1.90 -5.77 -8.20
N MET A 158 -1.88 -5.97 -6.87
CA MET A 158 -0.82 -5.42 -6.03
C MET A 158 0.57 -5.88 -6.52
N SER A 159 1.52 -4.94 -6.60
CA SER A 159 2.93 -5.28 -6.82
C SER A 159 3.49 -6.05 -5.63
N LEU A 160 4.63 -6.72 -5.80
CA LEU A 160 5.27 -7.44 -4.70
C LEU A 160 5.65 -6.48 -3.55
N ILE A 161 6.04 -5.24 -3.84
CA ILE A 161 6.27 -4.20 -2.81
C ILE A 161 4.97 -3.86 -2.07
N SER A 162 3.84 -3.73 -2.77
CA SER A 162 2.53 -3.52 -2.11
C SER A 162 2.16 -4.69 -1.19
N CYS A 163 2.37 -5.93 -1.65
CA CYS A 163 2.18 -7.12 -0.83
C CYS A 163 3.09 -7.11 0.41
N VAL A 164 4.35 -6.72 0.27
CA VAL A 164 5.30 -6.63 1.38
C VAL A 164 4.80 -5.66 2.45
N VAL A 165 4.39 -4.44 2.07
CA VAL A 165 3.93 -3.42 3.03
C VAL A 165 2.60 -3.82 3.68
N PHE A 166 1.65 -4.34 2.90
CA PHE A 166 0.39 -4.87 3.41
C PHE A 166 0.61 -5.96 4.47
N LEU A 167 1.51 -6.91 4.19
CA LEU A 167 1.83 -7.97 5.13
C LEU A 167 2.59 -7.43 6.35
N ALA A 168 3.57 -6.55 6.15
CA ALA A 168 4.36 -5.97 7.23
C ALA A 168 3.48 -5.26 8.25
N ASP A 169 2.51 -4.45 7.83
CA ASP A 169 1.57 -3.79 8.76
C ASP A 169 0.75 -4.80 9.59
N GLY A 170 0.32 -5.89 8.96
CA GLY A 170 -0.46 -6.94 9.62
C GLY A 170 0.34 -7.85 10.55
N MET A 171 1.66 -7.96 10.39
CA MET A 171 2.47 -8.98 11.08
C MET A 171 3.75 -8.48 11.77
N GLU A 172 3.98 -7.16 11.82
CA GLU A 172 5.10 -6.57 12.53
C GLU A 172 5.17 -7.08 14.00
N PRO A 173 6.37 -7.17 14.62
CA PRO A 173 6.55 -7.82 15.93
C PRO A 173 5.64 -7.35 17.06
N GLY A 174 5.26 -6.08 17.09
CA GLY A 174 4.36 -5.47 18.07
C GLY A 174 2.88 -5.86 17.93
N ARG A 175 2.50 -6.58 16.86
CA ARG A 175 1.17 -7.19 16.73
C ARG A 175 0.99 -8.42 17.64
N GLY A 176 2.06 -8.94 18.23
CA GLY A 176 2.05 -10.05 19.19
C GLY A 176 2.90 -11.25 18.75
N ASP A 177 2.85 -12.32 19.54
CA ASP A 177 3.63 -13.55 19.33
C ASP A 177 2.75 -14.81 19.43
N THR A 178 1.59 -14.78 18.77
CA THR A 178 0.67 -15.92 18.73
C THR A 178 1.11 -16.94 17.68
N THR A 179 0.68 -18.19 17.87
CA THR A 179 0.96 -19.28 16.91
C THR A 179 0.48 -18.91 15.50
N GLU A 180 -0.73 -18.37 15.40
CA GLU A 180 -1.36 -17.98 14.14
C GLU A 180 -0.54 -16.90 13.42
N LEU A 181 -0.09 -15.87 14.15
CA LEU A 181 0.70 -14.79 13.59
C LEU A 181 2.10 -15.27 13.16
N ASN A 182 2.69 -16.18 13.93
CA ASN A 182 3.97 -16.79 13.59
C ASN A 182 3.88 -17.68 12.35
N GLU A 183 2.78 -18.39 12.14
CA GLU A 183 2.55 -19.13 10.90
C GLU A 183 2.39 -18.21 9.69
N ILE A 184 1.72 -17.05 9.83
CA ILE A 184 1.65 -16.03 8.78
C ILE A 184 3.05 -15.49 8.45
N ARG A 185 3.89 -15.20 9.46
CA ARG A 185 5.28 -14.74 9.27
C ARG A 185 6.15 -15.78 8.55
N LYS A 186 5.96 -17.07 8.83
CA LYS A 186 6.65 -18.15 8.11
C LYS A 186 6.12 -18.27 6.67
N LEU A 187 4.82 -18.14 6.48
CA LEU A 187 4.16 -18.23 5.18
C LEU A 187 4.58 -17.08 4.27
N SER A 188 4.67 -15.85 4.78
CA SER A 188 5.02 -14.65 4.01
C SER A 188 6.41 -14.73 3.41
N ARG A 189 7.36 -15.36 4.12
CA ARG A 189 8.69 -15.69 3.59
C ARG A 189 8.61 -16.66 2.42
N LYS A 190 7.76 -17.68 2.49
CA LYS A 190 7.65 -18.69 1.42
C LYS A 190 6.86 -18.19 0.20
N ASN A 191 5.77 -17.46 0.41
CA ASN A 191 4.89 -17.00 -0.65
C ASN A 191 4.04 -15.80 -0.18
N LEU A 192 4.31 -14.63 -0.75
CA LEU A 192 3.61 -13.38 -0.42
C LEU A 192 2.10 -13.48 -0.67
N HIS A 193 1.68 -14.02 -1.82
CA HIS A 193 0.26 -14.11 -2.17
C HIS A 193 -0.53 -15.01 -1.21
N ARG A 194 0.04 -16.14 -0.77
CA ARG A 194 -0.58 -17.01 0.23
C ARG A 194 -0.71 -16.31 1.59
N ALA A 195 0.27 -15.52 1.99
CA ALA A 195 0.17 -14.75 3.22
C ALA A 195 -0.87 -13.62 3.11
N VAL A 196 -0.95 -12.93 1.96
CA VAL A 196 -1.97 -11.89 1.72
C VAL A 196 -3.37 -12.51 1.80
N LEU A 197 -3.56 -13.65 1.15
CA LEU A 197 -4.80 -14.43 1.24
C LEU A 197 -5.18 -14.71 2.69
N GLN A 198 -4.23 -15.23 3.49
CA GLN A 198 -4.47 -15.57 4.89
C GLN A 198 -4.87 -14.33 5.71
N ILE A 199 -4.16 -13.21 5.59
CA ILE A 199 -4.51 -11.96 6.30
C ILE A 199 -5.90 -11.46 5.89
N CYS A 200 -6.26 -11.51 4.61
CA CYS A 200 -7.58 -11.12 4.15
C CYS A 200 -8.68 -12.02 4.75
N GLU A 201 -8.47 -13.34 4.77
CA GLU A 201 -9.45 -14.29 5.32
C GLU A 201 -9.62 -14.14 6.83
N ASP A 202 -8.54 -13.90 7.58
CA ASP A 202 -8.60 -13.64 9.01
C ASP A 202 -9.29 -12.29 9.32
N SER A 203 -8.99 -11.27 8.53
CA SER A 203 -9.66 -9.95 8.63
C SER A 203 -11.15 -10.08 8.37
N MET A 204 -11.55 -10.78 7.31
CA MET A 204 -12.97 -11.01 7.00
C MET A 204 -13.66 -11.82 8.10
N ARG A 205 -13.01 -12.85 8.66
CA ARG A 205 -13.55 -13.64 9.77
C ARG A 205 -13.82 -12.76 11.00
N SER A 206 -12.90 -11.87 11.34
CA SER A 206 -13.08 -10.90 12.42
C SER A 206 -14.24 -9.93 12.17
N LEU A 207 -14.35 -9.42 10.93
CA LEU A 207 -15.45 -8.51 10.54
C LEU A 207 -16.81 -9.21 10.58
N PHE A 208 -16.91 -10.47 10.12
CA PHE A 208 -18.13 -11.26 10.25
C PHE A 208 -18.50 -11.51 11.71
N ALA A 209 -17.53 -11.90 12.55
CA ALA A 209 -17.77 -12.17 13.97
C ALA A 209 -18.26 -10.92 14.73
N SER A 210 -17.72 -9.74 14.37
CA SER A 210 -18.11 -8.44 14.94
C SER A 210 -19.35 -7.80 14.29
N ARG A 211 -19.92 -8.42 13.25
CA ARG A 211 -21.03 -7.86 12.45
C ARG A 211 -20.73 -6.45 11.88
N SER A 212 -19.48 -6.21 11.52
CA SER A 212 -19.02 -4.95 10.94
C SER A 212 -19.24 -4.92 9.42
N LEU A 213 -19.34 -3.71 8.84
CA LEU A 213 -19.33 -3.55 7.39
C LEU A 213 -18.00 -4.04 6.80
N ILE A 214 -18.08 -4.72 5.65
CA ILE A 214 -16.91 -5.22 4.92
C ILE A 214 -16.79 -4.43 3.63
N HIS A 215 -15.69 -3.70 3.47
CA HIS A 215 -15.42 -2.97 2.24
C HIS A 215 -15.21 -3.96 1.07
N PRO A 216 -15.91 -3.82 -0.08
CA PRO A 216 -15.83 -4.77 -1.20
C PRO A 216 -14.40 -5.03 -1.72
N ARG A 217 -13.54 -4.00 -1.68
CA ARG A 217 -12.11 -4.09 -2.02
C ARG A 217 -11.37 -5.23 -1.30
N VAL A 218 -11.69 -5.54 -0.04
CA VAL A 218 -11.05 -6.64 0.70
C VAL A 218 -11.37 -8.00 0.07
N LEU A 219 -12.63 -8.21 -0.33
CA LEU A 219 -13.05 -9.44 -1.01
C LEU A 219 -12.38 -9.58 -2.38
N GLN A 220 -12.24 -8.47 -3.11
CA GLN A 220 -11.54 -8.43 -4.39
C GLN A 220 -10.06 -8.81 -4.21
N THR A 221 -9.38 -8.21 -3.23
CA THR A 221 -7.99 -8.54 -2.85
C THR A 221 -7.85 -10.01 -2.50
N ARG A 222 -8.77 -10.54 -1.68
CA ARG A 222 -8.80 -11.96 -1.27
C ARG A 222 -8.90 -12.89 -2.48
N ASN A 223 -9.82 -12.62 -3.40
CA ASN A 223 -10.02 -13.46 -4.58
C ASN A 223 -8.82 -13.41 -5.54
N TRP A 224 -8.25 -12.23 -5.74
CA TRP A 224 -7.02 -12.07 -6.50
C TRP A 224 -5.86 -12.85 -5.88
N ALA A 225 -5.64 -12.71 -4.56
CA ALA A 225 -4.57 -13.41 -3.85
C ALA A 225 -4.71 -14.93 -3.93
N LEU A 226 -5.95 -15.46 -3.87
CA LEU A 226 -6.24 -16.88 -4.08
C LEU A 226 -5.83 -17.35 -5.48
N GLN A 227 -6.18 -16.60 -6.52
CA GLN A 227 -5.81 -16.93 -7.89
C GLN A 227 -4.29 -16.95 -8.08
N MET A 228 -3.58 -15.93 -7.57
CA MET A 228 -2.12 -15.85 -7.63
C MET A 228 -1.44 -17.01 -6.87
N ALA A 229 -1.95 -17.34 -5.68
CA ALA A 229 -1.44 -18.46 -4.88
C ALA A 229 -1.58 -19.82 -5.61
N GLN A 230 -2.68 -20.02 -6.33
CA GLN A 230 -2.92 -21.25 -7.10
C GLN A 230 -2.03 -21.34 -8.34
N GLN A 231 -1.73 -20.20 -8.98
CA GLN A 231 -0.84 -20.14 -10.14
C GLN A 231 0.60 -20.49 -9.75
N SER A 232 1.11 -19.95 -8.63
CA SER A 232 2.42 -20.32 -8.10
C SER A 232 2.53 -21.84 -7.87
N ALA A 233 1.50 -22.48 -7.31
CA ALA A 233 1.50 -23.92 -7.05
C ALA A 233 1.47 -24.79 -8.33
N LYS A 234 1.00 -24.26 -9.46
CA LYS A 234 1.01 -24.99 -10.76
C LYS A 234 2.35 -24.86 -11.48
N GLY A 235 3.07 -23.76 -11.30
CA GLY A 235 4.41 -23.54 -11.87
C GLY A 235 5.50 -24.44 -11.25
N ASP A 236 5.29 -24.87 -9.99
CA ASP A 236 6.22 -25.74 -9.26
C ASP A 236 6.05 -27.25 -9.55
N LYS A 237 5.07 -27.65 -10.38
CA LYS A 237 4.95 -29.07 -10.76
C LYS A 237 6.08 -29.43 -11.74
N PRO A 238 6.93 -30.43 -11.44
CA PRO A 238 7.94 -30.87 -12.40
C PRO A 238 7.23 -31.33 -13.68
N LYS A 239 7.68 -30.82 -14.84
CA LYS A 239 7.30 -31.38 -16.12
C LYS A 239 7.76 -32.83 -16.10
N LEU A 240 6.83 -33.78 -15.95
CA LEU A 240 7.14 -35.17 -16.25
C LEU A 240 7.56 -35.20 -17.72
N SER A 241 8.84 -35.44 -17.97
CA SER A 241 9.34 -35.79 -19.29
C SER A 241 8.64 -37.08 -19.70
N SER A 242 7.72 -36.98 -20.66
CA SER A 242 7.20 -38.14 -21.36
C SER A 242 8.37 -38.82 -22.08
N ALA A 243 8.63 -40.06 -21.70
CA ALA A 243 9.55 -40.99 -22.34
C ALA A 243 9.09 -41.37 -23.76
#